data_AF-A0A933KIB3-F1
#
_entry.id   AF-A0A933KIB3-F1
#
_cell.length_a   1.000
_cell.length_b   1.000
_cell.length_c   1.000
_cell.angle_alpha   90.00
_cell.angle_beta   90.00
_cell.angle_gamma   90.00
#
_symmetry.space_group_name_H-M   'P 1'
#
loop_
_entity.id
_entity.type
_entity.pdbx_description
1 polymer ?
#
loop_
_entity_poly.entity_id
_entity_poly.type
_entity_poly.pdbx_seq_one_letter_code
_entity_poly.pdbx_strand_id
1 'polypeptide(L)' 'MQIPLGFHRQQLGKILVDMRLISEETLNEALMEQKLSGNHERLGALLLRRGLISATDYVKALACQHQELVAAR' A
#
# COMPACT_ATOMS: atom_id res chain seq x y z
N MET A 1 -8.99 20.04 6.73
CA MET A 1 -8.15 20.38 5.56
C MET A 1 -7.30 19.17 5.22
N GLN A 2 -7.53 18.63 4.02
CA GLN A 2 -6.92 17.42 3.49
C GLN A 2 -5.41 17.66 3.31
N ILE A 3 -4.57 16.75 3.82
CA ILE A 3 -3.12 16.80 3.58
C ILE A 3 -2.88 16.08 2.26
N PRO A 4 -2.49 16.76 1.16
CA PRO A 4 -2.19 16.09 -0.08
C PRO A 4 -0.77 15.54 0.01
N LEU A 5 -0.64 14.25 0.32
CA LEU A 5 0.65 13.56 0.26
C LEU A 5 0.96 13.26 -1.21
N GLY A 6 1.68 14.21 -1.82
CA GLY A 6 2.58 14.08 -2.97
C GLY A 6 2.32 12.94 -3.96
N PHE A 7 1.80 13.31 -5.13
CA PHE A 7 1.98 12.56 -6.37
C PHE A 7 3.49 12.52 -6.69
N HIS A 8 4.03 11.31 -6.89
CA HIS A 8 5.24 10.90 -7.65
C HIS A 8 5.80 9.62 -6.97
N ARG A 9 5.68 8.48 -7.66
CA ARG A 9 5.59 7.08 -7.16
C ARG A 9 4.21 6.71 -6.64
N GLN A 10 3.56 5.77 -7.30
CA GLN A 10 2.29 5.22 -6.81
C GLN A 10 2.49 4.66 -5.40
N GLN A 11 1.69 5.13 -4.44
CA GLN A 11 1.75 4.64 -3.06
C GLN A 11 1.26 3.19 -3.04
N LEU A 12 1.98 2.31 -2.35
CA LEU A 12 1.65 0.88 -2.26
C LEU A 12 0.18 0.64 -1.89
N GLY A 13 -0.37 1.44 -0.96
CA GLY A 13 -1.77 1.34 -0.56
C GLY A 13 -2.74 1.50 -1.74
N LYS A 14 -2.48 2.44 -2.65
CA LYS A 14 -3.31 2.65 -3.84
C LYS A 14 -3.19 1.49 -4.82
N ILE A 15 -1.98 0.96 -5.02
CA ILE A 15 -1.75 -0.23 -5.86
C ILE A 15 -2.54 -1.42 -5.32
N LEU A 16 -2.57 -1.63 -4.00
CA LEU A 16 -3.32 -2.71 -3.38
C LEU A 16 -4.84 -2.55 -3.60
N VAL A 17 -5.36 -1.33 -3.58
CA VAL A 17 -6.77 -1.04 -3.90
C VAL A 17 -7.05 -1.25 -5.40
N ASP A 18 -6.20 -0.73 -6.28
CA ASP A 18 -6.35 -0.83 -7.74
C ASP A 18 -6.30 -2.30 -8.20
N MET A 19 -5.47 -3.12 -7.55
CA MET A 19 -5.40 -4.57 -7.76
C MET A 19 -6.57 -5.35 -7.10
N ARG A 20 -7.49 -4.66 -6.41
CA ARG A 20 -8.59 -5.24 -5.62
C ARG A 20 -8.13 -6.25 -4.56
N LEU A 21 -6.92 -6.06 -4.03
CA LEU A 21 -6.37 -6.87 -2.94
C LEU A 21 -6.90 -6.42 -1.58
N ILE A 22 -7.22 -5.13 -1.45
CA ILE A 22 -7.89 -4.54 -0.29
C ILE A 22 -8.95 -3.53 -0.75
N SER A 23 -9.90 -3.22 0.11
CA SER A 23 -10.85 -2.12 -0.12
C SER A 23 -10.25 -0.76 0.30
N GLU A 24 -10.83 0.34 -0.19
CA GLU A 24 -10.47 1.69 0.28
C GLU A 24 -10.73 1.86 1.78
N GLU A 25 -11.77 1.23 2.31
CA GLU A 25 -12.08 1.23 3.74
C GLU A 25 -10.97 0.54 4.54
N THR A 26 -10.56 -0.66 4.13
CA THR A 26 -9.46 -1.41 4.73
C THR A 26 -8.14 -0.63 4.68
N LEU A 27 -7.87 0.07 3.57
CA LEU A 27 -6.69 0.93 3.45
C LEU A 27 -6.75 2.08 4.47
N ASN A 28 -7.90 2.73 4.60
CA ASN A 28 -8.07 3.83 5.56
C ASN A 28 -7.91 3.37 7.00
N GLU A 29 -8.49 2.22 7.38
CA GLU A 29 -8.31 1.64 8.71
C GLU A 29 -6.84 1.36 9.02
N ALA A 30 -6.12 0.73 8.07
CA ALA A 30 -4.71 0.41 8.24
C ALA A 30 -3.84 1.67 8.34
N LEU A 31 -4.15 2.73 7.59
CA LEU A 31 -3.46 4.02 7.71
C LEU A 31 -3.73 4.71 9.05
N MET A 32 -4.95 4.63 9.58
CA MET A 32 -5.26 5.14 10.91
C MET A 32 -4.50 4.37 12.00
N GLU A 33 -4.48 3.04 11.93
CA GLU A 33 -3.75 2.17 12.87
C GLU A 33 -2.23 2.43 12.83
N GLN A 34 -1.67 2.57 11.63
CA GLN A 34 -0.26 2.91 11.43
C GLN A 34 0.08 4.26 12.08
N LYS A 35 -0.78 5.26 11.90
CA LYS A 35 -0.61 6.60 12.48
C LYS A 35 -0.69 6.59 14.00
N LEU A 36 -1.65 5.84 14.56
CA LEU A 36 -1.79 5.66 16.02
C LEU A 36 -0.59 4.95 16.63
N SER A 37 0.06 4.05 15.87
CA SER A 37 1.27 3.34 16.28
C SER A 37 2.57 4.14 16.10
N GLY A 38 2.47 5.43 15.76
CA GLY A 38 3.62 6.31 15.57
C GLY A 38 4.37 6.13 14.24
N ASN A 39 3.76 5.48 13.23
CA ASN A 39 4.36 5.18 11.92
C ASN A 39 5.62 4.28 11.99
N HIS A 40 5.81 3.53 13.07
CA HIS A 40 6.95 2.63 13.21
C HIS A 40 6.84 1.38 12.31
N GLU A 41 5.62 0.91 12.07
CA GLU A 41 5.35 -0.23 11.18
C GLU A 41 5.07 0.27 9.75
N ARG A 42 5.56 -0.44 8.73
CA ARG A 42 5.22 -0.16 7.33
C ARG A 42 3.82 -0.68 7.02
N LEU A 43 3.01 0.07 6.29
CA LEU A 43 1.64 -0.29 5.90
C LEU A 43 1.54 -1.73 5.34
N GLY A 44 2.47 -2.12 4.47
CA GLY A 44 2.50 -3.48 3.93
C GLY A 44 2.74 -4.58 4.97
N ALA A 45 3.61 -4.33 5.95
CA ALA A 45 3.87 -5.25 7.05
C ALA A 45 2.64 -5.36 7.98
N LEU A 46 1.99 -4.22 8.25
CA LEU A 46 0.73 -4.17 8.99
C LEU A 46 -0.37 -5.01 8.32
N LEU A 47 -0.55 -4.83 7.00
CA LEU A 47 -1.55 -5.59 6.23
C LEU A 47 -1.25 -7.10 6.20
N LEU A 48 0.02 -7.49 6.10
CA LEU A 48 0.44 -8.89 6.21
C LEU A 48 0.16 -9.47 7.61
N ARG A 49 0.56 -8.75 8.66
CA ARG A 49 0.37 -9.15 10.05
C ARG A 49 -1.11 -9.33 10.38
N ARG A 50 -1.98 -8.50 9.82
CA ARG A 50 -3.45 -8.58 9.97
C ARG A 50 -4.10 -9.64 9.07
N GLY A 51 -3.34 -10.31 8.20
CA GLY A 51 -3.87 -11.29 7.26
C GLY A 51 -4.78 -10.70 6.18
N LEU A 52 -4.69 -9.38 5.95
CA LEU A 52 -5.51 -8.65 4.97
C LEU A 52 -4.98 -8.84 3.55
N ILE A 53 -3.68 -9.15 3.42
CA ILE A 53 -3.03 -9.52 2.16
C ILE A 53 -2.11 -10.72 2.41
N SER A 54 -1.86 -11.53 1.37
CA SER A 54 -0.85 -12.57 1.44
C SER A 54 0.56 -12.03 1.14
N ALA A 55 1.61 -12.77 1.52
CA ALA A 55 2.99 -12.45 1.16
C ALA A 55 3.16 -12.34 -0.37
N THR A 56 2.48 -13.21 -1.12
CA THR A 56 2.47 -13.20 -2.58
C THR A 56 1.85 -11.91 -3.13
N ASP A 57 0.74 -11.46 -2.56
CA ASP A 57 0.06 -10.23 -2.99
C ASP A 57 0.89 -8.98 -2.66
N TYR A 58 1.54 -8.99 -1.50
CA TYR A 58 2.47 -7.93 -1.11
C TYR A 58 3.66 -7.83 -2.08
N VAL A 59 4.26 -8.96 -2.46
CA VAL A 59 5.36 -8.99 -3.44
C VAL A 59 4.88 -8.50 -4.82
N LYS A 60 3.70 -8.91 -5.27
CA LYS A 60 3.12 -8.44 -6.55
C LYS A 60 2.88 -6.92 -6.54
N ALA A 61 2.33 -6.39 -5.45
CA ALA A 61 2.09 -4.96 -5.31
C ALA A 61 3.40 -4.16 -5.26
N LEU A 62 4.43 -4.69 -4.57
CA LEU A 62 5.78 -4.11 -4.58
C LEU A 62 6.43 -4.14 -5.96
N ALA A 63 6.25 -5.22 -6.71
CA ALA A 63 6.74 -5.32 -8.09
C ALA A 63 6.07 -4.26 -8.97
N CYS A 64 4.74 -4.11 -8.87
CA CYS A 64 3.99 -3.07 -9.58
C CYS A 64 4.45 -1.65 -9.19
N GLN A 65 4.77 -1.43 -7.90
CA GLN A 65 5.29 -0.15 -7.41
C GLN A 65 6.67 0.21 -7.99
N HIS A 66 7.54 -0.79 -8.18
CA HIS A 66 8.90 -0.61 -8.68
C HIS A 66 9.01 -0.73 -10.21
N GLN A 67 7.97 -1.24 -10.89
CA GLN A 67 7.86 -1.24 -12.34
C GLN A 67 7.51 0.16 -12.87
N GLU A 68 8.42 1.12 -12.68
CA GLU A 68 8.72 2.12 -13.71
C GLU A 68 9.89 1.53 -14.52
N LEU A 69 9.84 1.58 -15.87
CA LEU A 69 10.99 1.26 -16.77
C LEU A 69 11.30 -0.22 -17.07
N VAL A 70 10.39 -0.96 -17.73
CA VAL A 70 10.83 -2.01 -18.70
C VAL A 70 9.98 -2.13 -19.97
N ALA A 71 8.85 -1.42 -20.09
CA ALA A 71 8.00 -1.48 -21.29
C ALA A 71 8.24 -0.33 -22.30
N ALA A 72 9.40 0.33 -22.24
CA ALA A 72 9.80 1.40 -23.16
C ALA A 72 11.13 1.10 -23.87
N ARG A 73 11.37 -0.17 -24.23
CA ARG A 73 12.45 -0.54 -25.15
C ARG A 73 12.02 -1.63 -26.10
#